data_AF-W1DI60-F1
#
_entry.id   AF-W1DI60-F1
#
_cell.length_a   1.000
_cell.length_b   1.000
_cell.length_c   1.000
_cell.angle_alpha   90.00
_cell.angle_beta   90.00
_cell.angle_gamma   90.00
#
_symmetry.space_group_name_H-M   'P 1'
#
loop_
_entity.id
_entity.type
_entity.pdbx_description
1 polymer ?
#
loop_
_entity_poly.entity_id
_entity_poly.type
_entity_poly.pdbx_seq_one_letter_code
_entity_poly.pdbx_strand_id
1 'polypeptide(L)'
;MRNGDSRPLQKPTTPLPSLDLLTPPPSEVEPVDTFALEQMARLVEARLADFRIKADVVNYSPGPVITRFELNLAPGVKAARISNLSRDLARSLSTVAVRVVEVIPGKPYVGLELPNKNARPSTCVKCSTTPSSVITHLRSPWCWVKTSLAIR
;
A
#
# COMPACT_ATOMS: atom_id res chain seq x y z
N MET A 1 -26.99 -20.06 41.03
CA MET A 1 -25.81 -19.93 40.14
C MET A 1 -26.05 -20.75 38.88
N ARG A 2 -25.93 -20.19 37.67
CA ARG A 2 -26.00 -20.99 36.41
C ARG A 2 -24.62 -21.61 36.16
N ASN A 3 -24.59 -22.93 36.10
CA ASN A 3 -23.39 -23.72 35.82
C ASN A 3 -22.86 -23.42 34.42
N GLY A 4 -21.54 -23.21 34.32
CA GLY A 4 -20.86 -22.95 33.06
C GLY A 4 -20.79 -24.20 32.19
N ASP A 5 -21.50 -24.18 31.06
CA ASP A 5 -21.34 -25.11 29.94
C ASP A 5 -19.90 -25.03 29.38
N SER A 6 -18.98 -25.83 29.90
CA SER A 6 -17.66 -26.07 29.30
C SER A 6 -17.79 -27.20 28.27
N ARG A 7 -18.38 -26.89 27.12
CA ARG A 7 -18.43 -27.83 25.99
C ARG A 7 -17.05 -27.86 25.32
N PRO A 8 -16.40 -29.03 25.20
CA PRO A 8 -15.10 -29.11 24.54
C PRO A 8 -15.27 -28.75 23.05
N LEU A 9 -14.55 -27.72 22.61
CA LEU A 9 -14.51 -27.34 21.20
C LEU A 9 -13.86 -28.48 20.42
N GLN A 10 -14.68 -29.22 19.68
CA GLN A 10 -14.25 -30.31 18.82
C GLN A 10 -13.29 -29.76 17.78
N LYS A 11 -11.98 -30.05 17.93
CA LYS A 11 -10.99 -29.71 16.90
C LYS A 11 -11.33 -30.53 15.65
N PRO A 12 -11.63 -29.90 14.50
CA PRO A 12 -11.90 -30.64 13.29
C PRO A 12 -10.69 -31.53 12.95
N THR A 13 -10.94 -32.84 12.80
CA THR A 13 -9.96 -33.89 12.51
C THR A 13 -9.48 -33.86 11.05
N THR A 14 -10.00 -32.94 10.23
CA THR A 14 -9.58 -32.79 8.83
C THR A 14 -8.12 -32.35 8.80
N PRO A 15 -7.21 -33.10 8.13
CA PRO A 15 -5.85 -32.65 7.94
C PRO A 15 -5.87 -31.34 7.16
N LEU A 16 -5.09 -30.36 7.62
CA LEU A 16 -4.94 -29.10 6.89
C LEU A 16 -4.41 -29.42 5.49
N PRO A 17 -4.98 -28.82 4.42
CA PRO A 17 -4.47 -29.03 3.07
C PRO A 17 -2.98 -28.68 3.00
N SER A 18 -2.21 -29.48 2.27
CA SER A 18 -0.79 -29.25 2.06
C SER A 18 -0.56 -27.97 1.25
N LEU A 19 0.57 -27.31 1.52
CA LEU A 19 0.99 -26.07 0.86
C LEU A 19 1.21 -26.23 -0.65
N ASP A 20 1.30 -27.47 -1.16
CA ASP A 20 1.41 -27.79 -2.58
C ASP A 20 0.17 -27.40 -3.41
N LEU A 21 -0.96 -27.10 -2.76
CA LEU A 21 -2.15 -26.56 -3.43
C LEU A 21 -2.03 -25.06 -3.75
N LEU A 22 -1.00 -24.37 -3.26
CA LEU A 22 -0.78 -22.95 -3.55
C LEU A 22 -0.10 -22.79 -4.91
N THR A 23 -0.69 -21.97 -5.78
CA THR A 23 -0.06 -21.57 -7.03
C THR A 23 1.25 -20.82 -6.73
N PRO A 24 2.40 -21.29 -7.24
CA PRO A 24 3.67 -20.60 -7.06
C PRO A 24 3.61 -19.21 -7.73
N PRO A 25 4.31 -18.21 -7.18
CA PRO A 25 4.31 -16.88 -7.77
C PRO A 25 4.94 -16.92 -9.17
N PRO A 26 4.41 -16.16 -10.14
CA PRO A 26 5.00 -16.08 -11.47
C PRO A 26 6.44 -15.56 -11.37
N SER A 27 7.39 -16.27 -12.01
CA SER A 27 8.84 -16.04 -11.95
C SER A 27 9.33 -14.84 -12.74
N GLU A 28 8.47 -14.20 -13.53
CA GLU A 28 8.84 -13.11 -14.42
C GLU A 28 8.59 -11.76 -13.74
N VAL A 29 9.67 -11.22 -13.17
CA VAL A 29 9.77 -9.79 -12.87
C VAL A 29 10.12 -9.11 -14.19
N GLU A 30 9.10 -8.61 -14.90
CA GLU A 30 9.34 -7.71 -16.05
C GLU A 30 10.23 -6.55 -15.58
N PRO A 31 11.29 -6.20 -16.32
CA PRO A 31 12.13 -5.07 -15.97
C PRO A 31 11.27 -3.80 -15.98
N VAL A 32 11.29 -3.08 -14.87
CA VAL A 32 10.60 -1.80 -14.76
C VAL A 32 11.33 -0.80 -15.67
N ASP A 33 10.64 -0.31 -16.70
CA ASP A 33 11.19 0.70 -17.60
C ASP A 33 11.36 2.03 -16.86
N THR A 34 12.62 2.40 -16.59
CA THR A 34 12.98 3.64 -15.93
C THR A 34 12.60 4.86 -16.75
N PHE A 35 12.61 4.76 -18.09
CA PHE A 35 12.24 5.86 -18.97
C PHE A 35 10.74 6.18 -18.87
N ALA A 36 9.90 5.15 -18.79
CA ALA A 36 8.46 5.32 -18.55
C ALA A 36 8.18 5.98 -17.18
N LEU A 37 8.95 5.63 -16.14
CA LEU A 37 8.82 6.22 -14.81
C LEU A 37 9.23 7.70 -14.79
N GLU A 38 10.32 8.06 -15.46
CA GLU A 38 10.75 9.46 -15.57
C GLU A 38 9.76 10.32 -16.33
N GLN A 39 9.19 9.80 -17.43
CA GLN A 39 8.11 10.50 -18.13
C GLN A 39 6.89 10.68 -17.24
N MET A 40 6.52 9.65 -16.47
CA MET A 40 5.42 9.75 -15.51
C MET A 40 5.70 10.81 -14.44
N ALA A 41 6.93 10.88 -13.91
CA ALA A 41 7.34 11.90 -12.94
C ALA A 41 7.15 13.32 -13.50
N ARG A 42 7.64 13.58 -14.71
CA ARG A 42 7.45 14.89 -15.38
C ARG A 42 5.98 15.22 -15.62
N LEU A 43 5.16 14.23 -15.97
CA LEU A 43 3.72 14.41 -16.12
C LEU A 43 3.06 14.78 -14.79
N VAL A 44 3.45 14.14 -13.69
CA VAL A 44 2.94 14.47 -12.35
C VAL A 44 3.28 15.91 -11.97
N GLU A 45 4.51 16.36 -12.19
CA GLU A 45 4.93 17.74 -11.95
C GLU A 45 4.10 18.74 -12.76
N ALA A 46 3.93 18.47 -14.06
CA ALA A 46 3.11 19.30 -14.95
C ALA A 46 1.64 19.38 -14.47
N ARG A 47 1.05 18.25 -14.06
CA ARG A 47 -0.33 18.23 -13.55
C ARG A 47 -0.48 18.95 -12.22
N LEU A 48 0.50 18.85 -11.33
CA LEU A 48 0.50 19.62 -10.08
C LEU A 48 0.60 21.13 -10.36
N ALA A 49 1.40 21.53 -11.34
CA ALA A 49 1.53 22.93 -11.74
C ALA A 49 0.21 23.52 -12.27
N ASP A 50 -0.59 22.74 -13.00
CA ASP A 50 -1.92 23.15 -13.48
C ASP A 50 -2.85 23.58 -12.32
N PHE A 51 -2.75 22.90 -11.16
CA PHE A 51 -3.52 23.22 -9.95
C PHE A 51 -2.89 24.31 -9.07
N ARG A 52 -1.89 25.05 -9.59
CA ARG A 52 -1.11 26.04 -8.84
C ARG A 52 -0.41 25.42 -7.62
N ILE A 53 0.05 24.18 -7.74
CA ILE A 53 0.85 23.49 -6.73
C ILE A 53 2.24 23.28 -7.32
N LYS A 54 3.22 23.99 -6.76
CA LYS A 54 4.63 23.78 -7.12
C LYS A 54 5.19 22.64 -6.28
N ALA A 55 5.57 21.56 -6.95
CA ALA A 55 6.15 20.38 -6.34
C ALA A 55 7.10 19.72 -7.34
N ASP A 56 8.20 19.18 -6.84
CA ASP A 56 9.25 18.52 -7.63
C ASP A 56 9.34 17.04 -7.19
N VAL A 57 9.51 16.14 -8.16
CA VAL A 57 9.71 14.71 -7.89
C VAL A 57 11.19 14.47 -7.59
N VAL A 58 11.51 14.10 -6.35
CA VAL A 58 12.88 13.84 -5.92
C VAL A 58 13.29 12.40 -6.19
N ASN A 59 12.35 11.47 -5.98
CA ASN A 59 12.63 10.04 -6.10
C ASN A 59 11.35 9.25 -6.42
N TYR A 60 11.50 8.04 -6.91
CA TYR A 60 10.41 7.10 -7.15
C TYR A 60 10.80 5.69 -6.69
N SER A 61 9.83 4.98 -6.14
CA SER A 61 9.99 3.61 -5.65
C SER A 61 8.91 2.73 -6.28
N PRO A 62 9.25 1.97 -7.34
CA PRO A 62 8.30 1.08 -7.98
C PRO A 62 8.06 -0.16 -7.11
N GLY A 63 6.79 -0.48 -6.88
CA GLY A 63 6.34 -1.72 -6.27
C GLY A 63 5.57 -2.59 -7.27
N PRO A 64 5.14 -3.79 -6.85
CA PRO A 64 4.46 -4.74 -7.74
C PRO A 64 3.09 -4.25 -8.24
N VAL A 65 2.36 -3.52 -7.39
CA VAL A 65 1.01 -3.03 -7.69
C VAL A 65 0.98 -1.51 -7.88
N ILE A 66 1.77 -0.80 -7.07
CA ILE A 66 1.81 0.66 -7.04
C ILE A 66 3.23 1.15 -7.19
N THR A 67 3.39 2.34 -7.78
CA THR A 67 4.62 3.12 -7.74
C THR A 67 4.42 4.31 -6.84
N ARG A 68 5.35 4.52 -5.91
CA ARG A 68 5.35 5.68 -5.02
C ARG A 68 6.33 6.73 -5.53
N PHE A 69 5.86 7.95 -5.72
CA PHE A 69 6.68 9.12 -6.04
C PHE A 69 6.86 9.96 -4.78
N GLU A 70 8.10 10.35 -4.50
CA GLU A 70 8.46 11.25 -3.41
C GLU A 70 8.47 12.68 -3.95
N LEU A 71 7.57 13.51 -3.43
CA LEU A 71 7.38 14.89 -3.85
C LEU A 71 7.97 15.83 -2.80
N ASN A 72 8.81 16.75 -3.24
CA ASN A 72 9.21 17.91 -2.48
C ASN A 72 8.27 19.07 -2.79
N LEU A 73 7.61 19.60 -1.77
CA LEU A 73 6.65 20.69 -1.94
C LEU A 73 7.35 22.04 -1.76
N ALA A 74 6.94 23.03 -2.55
CA ALA A 74 7.37 24.40 -2.34
C ALA A 74 6.90 24.92 -0.95
N PRO A 75 7.68 25.81 -0.31
CA PRO A 75 7.28 26.39 0.97
C PRO A 75 5.93 27.08 0.87
N GLY A 76 5.05 26.83 1.85
CA GLY A 76 3.69 27.37 1.90
C GLY A 76 2.62 26.46 1.28
N VAL A 77 2.99 25.38 0.59
CA VAL A 77 2.03 24.36 0.13
C VAL A 77 1.79 23.32 1.23
N LYS A 78 0.54 23.18 1.67
CA LYS A 78 0.15 22.15 2.65
C LYS A 78 -0.15 20.81 1.96
N ALA A 79 0.30 19.70 2.55
CA ALA A 79 -0.01 18.35 2.06
C ALA A 79 -1.53 18.10 1.92
N ALA A 80 -2.33 18.66 2.84
CA ALA A 80 -3.80 18.60 2.83
C ALA A 80 -4.43 19.12 1.53
N ARG A 81 -3.78 20.07 0.84
CA ARG A 81 -4.28 20.59 -0.43
C ARG A 81 -4.25 19.53 -1.54
N ILE A 82 -3.22 18.69 -1.52
CA ILE A 82 -3.00 17.62 -2.50
C ILE A 82 -3.93 16.45 -2.20
N SER A 83 -4.13 16.10 -0.92
CA SER A 83 -5.07 15.05 -0.54
C SER A 83 -6.51 15.37 -0.96
N ASN A 84 -6.93 16.63 -0.85
CA ASN A 84 -8.23 17.10 -1.33
C ASN A 84 -8.38 17.03 -2.87
N LEU A 85 -7.29 17.27 -3.62
CA LEU A 85 -7.28 17.23 -5.10
C LEU A 85 -7.01 15.84 -5.68
N SER A 86 -6.80 14.82 -4.84
CA SER A 86 -6.41 13.46 -5.25
C SER A 86 -7.30 12.88 -6.36
N ARG A 87 -8.62 13.10 -6.29
CA ARG A 87 -9.58 12.63 -7.28
C ARG A 87 -9.48 13.37 -8.61
N ASP A 88 -9.27 14.67 -8.59
CA ASP A 88 -9.06 15.48 -9.80
C ASP A 88 -7.71 15.20 -10.45
N LEU A 89 -6.68 14.98 -9.63
CA LEU A 89 -5.35 14.61 -10.08
C LEU A 89 -5.35 13.22 -10.74
N ALA A 90 -6.08 12.25 -10.19
CA ALA A 90 -6.27 10.94 -10.82
C ALA A 90 -6.88 11.06 -12.23
N ARG A 91 -7.91 11.93 -12.36
CA ARG A 91 -8.58 12.22 -13.63
C ARG A 91 -7.64 12.90 -14.64
N SER A 92 -6.82 13.86 -14.21
CA SER A 92 -5.85 14.54 -15.09
C SER A 92 -4.69 13.65 -15.53
N LEU A 93 -4.35 12.62 -14.74
CA LEU A 93 -3.31 11.63 -15.08
C LEU A 93 -3.84 10.40 -15.82
N SER A 94 -5.15 10.34 -16.10
CA SER A 94 -5.80 9.17 -16.69
C SER A 94 -5.52 7.87 -15.92
N THR A 95 -5.47 7.95 -14.59
CA THR A 95 -5.26 6.81 -13.70
C THR A 95 -6.54 6.49 -12.93
N VAL A 96 -6.68 5.24 -12.51
CA VAL A 96 -7.89 4.77 -11.80
C VAL A 96 -8.07 5.52 -10.47
N ALA A 97 -6.99 5.68 -9.71
CA ALA A 97 -6.98 6.38 -8.44
C ALA A 97 -5.57 6.83 -8.10
N VAL A 98 -5.47 7.88 -7.30
CA VAL A 98 -4.21 8.34 -6.70
C VAL A 98 -4.38 8.37 -5.19
N ARG A 99 -3.39 7.84 -4.47
CA ARG A 99 -3.34 7.88 -3.02
C ARG A 99 -2.22 8.81 -2.55
N VAL A 100 -2.55 9.72 -1.63
CA VAL A 100 -1.62 10.68 -1.07
C VAL A 100 -1.22 10.22 0.34
N VAL A 101 0.08 10.16 0.59
CA VAL A 101 0.68 9.90 1.90
C VAL A 101 1.28 11.21 2.38
N GLU A 102 0.60 11.87 3.31
CA GLU A 102 0.96 13.23 3.74
C GLU A 102 2.33 13.31 4.43
N VAL A 103 2.75 12.24 5.11
CA VAL A 103 4.04 12.19 5.81
C VAL A 103 4.69 10.82 5.58
N ILE A 104 5.93 10.83 5.11
CA ILE A 104 6.79 9.65 5.08
C ILE A 104 7.69 9.68 6.32
N PRO A 105 7.72 8.63 7.15
CA PRO A 105 8.59 8.62 8.33
C PRO A 105 10.06 8.75 7.92
N GLY A 106 10.77 9.69 8.53
CA GLY A 106 12.20 9.93 8.29
C GLY A 106 12.53 10.75 7.04
N LYS A 107 11.54 11.25 6.29
CA LYS A 107 11.76 12.12 5.13
C LYS A 107 10.77 13.30 5.12
N PRO A 108 11.21 14.54 4.81
CA PRO A 108 10.33 15.71 4.72
C PRO A 108 9.55 15.77 3.38
N TYR A 109 9.22 14.62 2.80
CA TYR A 109 8.59 14.50 1.49
C TYR A 109 7.19 13.92 1.59
N VAL A 110 6.34 14.30 0.65
CA VAL A 110 4.99 13.76 0.49
C VAL A 110 5.04 12.60 -0.49
N GLY A 111 4.36 11.50 -0.16
CA GLY A 111 4.26 10.35 -1.05
C GLY A 111 3.03 10.43 -1.94
N LEU A 112 3.19 10.22 -3.24
CA LEU A 112 2.09 10.06 -4.19
C LEU A 112 2.15 8.65 -4.79
N GLU A 113 1.13 7.85 -4.50
CA GLU A 113 1.03 6.47 -4.93
C GLU A 113 0.10 6.35 -6.13
N LEU A 114 0.64 5.82 -7.23
CA LEU A 114 -0.06 5.58 -8.49
C LEU A 114 -0.11 4.08 -8.80
N PRO A 115 -1.22 3.56 -9.35
CA PRO A 115 -1.27 2.19 -9.82
C PRO A 115 -0.35 2.01 -11.04
N ASN A 116 0.32 0.87 -11.12
CA ASN A 116 1.07 0.51 -12.31
C ASN A 116 0.12 0.18 -13.46
N LYS A 117 0.49 0.54 -14.70
CA LYS A 117 -0.29 0.18 -15.89
C LYS A 117 -0.46 -1.34 -16.02
N ASN A 118 0.58 -2.09 -15.62
CA ASN A 118 0.61 -3.55 -15.61
C ASN A 118 0.69 -4.04 -14.16
N ALA A 119 -0.32 -3.73 -13.35
CA ALA A 119 -0.39 -4.22 -11.98
C ALA A 119 -0.51 -5.76 -12.00
N ARG A 120 0.55 -6.45 -11.57
CA ARG A 120 0.50 -7.90 -11.35
C ARG A 120 -0.09 -8.15 -9.95
N PRO A 121 -1.14 -8.97 -9.82
CA PRO A 121 -1.60 -9.39 -8.50
C PRO A 121 -0.46 -10.16 -7.84
N SER A 122 0.11 -9.60 -6.78
CA SER A 122 1.05 -10.36 -5.94
C SER A 122 0.24 -11.45 -5.25
N THR A 123 0.37 -12.69 -5.73
CA THR A 123 -0.22 -13.85 -5.06
C THR A 123 0.27 -13.85 -3.60
N CYS A 124 -0.66 -13.91 -2.65
CA CYS A 124 -0.34 -13.90 -1.22
C CYS A 124 0.37 -15.21 -0.83
N VAL A 125 1.69 -15.28 -1.03
CA VAL A 125 2.54 -16.39 -0.56
C VAL A 125 3.02 -16.13 0.88
N LYS A 126 2.85 -14.90 1.38
CA LYS A 126 3.51 -14.41 2.60
C LYS A 126 2.66 -14.62 3.87
N CYS A 127 2.32 -15.88 4.18
CA CYS A 127 1.78 -16.24 5.50
C CYS A 127 2.55 -17.37 6.21
N SER A 128 3.42 -18.14 5.55
CA SER A 128 4.03 -19.34 6.18
C SER A 128 5.52 -19.24 6.51
N THR A 129 6.23 -18.18 6.12
CA THR A 129 7.69 -18.08 6.33
C THR A 129 8.04 -17.20 7.53
N THR A 130 7.60 -17.58 8.72
CA THR A 130 8.32 -17.22 9.95
C THR A 130 8.66 -18.50 10.71
N PRO A 131 9.94 -18.87 10.84
CA PRO A 131 10.36 -19.92 11.76
C PRO A 131 10.43 -19.30 13.15
N SER A 132 9.28 -19.03 13.75
CA SER A 132 9.22 -18.79 15.20
C SER A 132 7.99 -19.47 15.73
N SER A 133 8.26 -20.61 16.37
CA SER A 133 7.35 -21.37 17.20
C SER A 133 6.74 -20.48 18.28
N VAL A 134 5.65 -19.80 17.94
CA VAL A 134 4.63 -19.31 18.88
C VAL A 134 3.40 -18.97 18.05
N ILE A 135 2.72 -20.01 17.56
CA ILE A 135 1.28 -19.90 17.29
C ILE A 135 0.60 -19.99 18.66
N THR A 136 0.68 -18.90 19.44
CA THR A 136 -0.22 -18.71 20.57
C THR A 136 -1.49 -18.11 19.99
N HIS A 137 -2.58 -18.86 20.14
CA HIS A 137 -3.98 -18.47 19.90
C HIS A 137 -4.23 -16.97 19.74
N LEU A 138 -4.24 -16.47 18.50
CA LEU A 138 -4.89 -15.22 18.15
C LEU A 138 -6.03 -15.53 17.19
N ARG A 139 -7.14 -15.93 17.81
CA ARG A 139 -8.46 -15.81 17.21
C ARG A 139 -8.78 -14.33 17.23
N SER A 140 -8.52 -13.61 16.14
CA SER A 140 -8.93 -12.22 16.01
C SER A 140 -9.35 -11.94 14.57
N PRO A 141 -10.66 -11.70 14.31
CA PRO A 141 -11.20 -11.49 12.97
C PRO A 141 -11.00 -10.06 12.45
N TRP A 142 -10.18 -9.24 13.12
CA TRP A 142 -10.07 -7.80 12.85
C TRP A 142 -8.60 -7.40 12.71
N CYS A 143 -7.99 -7.76 11.59
CA CYS A 143 -6.82 -7.03 11.11
C CYS A 143 -7.36 -5.87 10.27
N TRP A 144 -7.68 -4.77 10.96
CA TRP A 144 -7.80 -3.38 10.50
C TRP A 144 -8.43 -2.62 11.67
N VAL A 145 -7.61 -2.28 12.67
CA VAL A 145 -8.01 -1.27 13.67
C VAL A 145 -7.02 -0.13 13.57
N LYS A 146 -7.58 0.97 13.08
CA LYS A 146 -7.03 2.32 12.97
C LYS A 146 -6.10 2.67 14.13
N THR A 147 -4.86 3.02 13.83
CA THR A 147 -4.08 3.88 14.74
C THR A 147 -4.52 5.32 14.50
N SER A 148 -5.57 5.73 15.20
CA SER A 148 -5.91 7.14 15.36
C SER A 148 -5.95 7.45 16.84
N LEU A 149 -5.01 8.31 17.25
CA LEU A 149 -5.16 9.33 18.28
C LEU A 149 -5.40 8.88 19.74
N ALA A 150 -4.41 9.11 20.59
CA ALA A 150 -4.47 10.10 21.68
C ALA A 150 -3.28 9.89 22.64
N ILE A 151 -2.34 10.85 22.62
CA ILE A 151 -1.41 11.06 23.73
C ILE A 151 -2.03 12.17 24.58
N ARG A 152 -2.42 11.83 25.80
CA ARG A 152 -2.46 12.73 26.94
C ARG A 152 -2.19 11.94 28.21
#